data_AF-A0A087H8S5-F1
#
_entry.id   AF-A0A087H8S5-F1
#
_cell.length_a   1.000
_cell.length_b   1.000
_cell.length_c   1.000
_cell.angle_alpha   90.00
_cell.angle_beta   90.00
_cell.angle_gamma   90.00
#
_symmetry.space_group_name_H-M   'P 1'
#
loop_
_entity.id
_entity.type
_entity.pdbx_description
1 polymer ?
#
loop_
_entity_poly.entity_id
_entity_poly.type
_entity_poly.pdbx_seq_one_letter_code
_entity_poly.pdbx_strand_id
1 'polypeptide(L)'
;MTFGLLLPWVVTPSLNRCSLPPIAGSIPRLAYSKFSYSSRRRRYRLNRVIEDMESEKELMNEVKRPVDFRLSRVSGLMTEIMEIQAENPTFYVLFIPGNPGVVPYYKEFLESLHEFLDGNASIIAIGQISHTSKDWESGRLFSFQEQIDHKIDFVRQELESVKVPIVLVAHSIGSYISLEMLRKCSDKVVYCVGLYPFLTLNQQSRKQSLIGKLAASSIMSATASFLVATLRILPIWAARWLVSNTIGASWSDTALQATCSHLRQYHTMRNVLFMTKTEFRELAAEPDWEFMRENESKLAFVFGTDDHWGPLHIFEEISKQVPGISISIEREGHTHGFCCTVAGSEWAAQHVATLIKNRFSHLQSEK
;
A
#
# COMPACT_ATOMS: atom_id res chain seq x y z
N MET A 1 11.61 24.02 10.96
CA MET A 1 10.36 23.24 10.79
C MET A 1 10.71 21.93 10.11
N THR A 2 10.60 20.81 10.81
CA THR A 2 10.81 19.47 10.23
C THR A 2 9.66 19.15 9.28
N PHE A 3 9.98 18.75 8.05
CA PHE A 3 9.00 18.43 7.00
C PHE A 3 8.01 17.32 7.41
N GLY A 4 8.40 16.44 8.33
CA GLY A 4 7.53 15.43 8.94
C GLY A 4 6.33 16.00 9.71
N LEU A 5 6.31 17.29 10.05
CA LEU A 5 5.14 17.96 10.63
C LEU A 5 4.11 18.41 9.56
N LEU A 6 4.50 18.51 8.29
CA LEU A 6 3.61 18.92 7.19
C LEU A 6 2.88 17.74 6.54
N LEU A 7 3.40 16.51 6.71
CA LEU A 7 2.81 15.27 6.21
C LEU A 7 2.71 14.22 7.36
N PRO A 8 2.00 14.50 8.47
CA PRO A 8 1.90 13.57 9.60
C PRO A 8 1.24 12.22 9.27
N TRP A 9 0.62 12.13 8.09
CA TRP A 9 -0.02 10.95 7.47
C TRP A 9 0.98 9.97 6.88
N VAL A 10 2.13 10.49 6.45
CA VAL A 10 3.22 9.73 5.87
C VAL A 10 4.07 9.26 7.03
N VAL A 11 3.94 7.98 7.35
CA VAL A 11 4.56 7.28 8.47
C VAL A 11 6.01 7.75 8.69
N THR A 12 6.25 8.45 9.78
CA THR A 12 7.60 8.54 10.36
C THR A 12 7.88 7.22 11.07
N PRO A 13 8.99 6.52 10.79
CA PRO A 13 9.40 5.37 11.59
C PRO A 13 9.51 5.77 13.06
N SER A 14 8.93 4.98 13.97
CA SER A 14 9.22 5.11 15.40
C SER A 14 10.69 4.70 15.61
N LEU A 15 11.57 5.67 15.91
CA LEU A 15 12.94 5.39 16.35
C LEU A 15 12.91 4.85 17.79
N ASN A 16 12.37 3.65 17.99
CA ASN A 16 12.60 2.91 19.22
C ASN A 16 13.89 2.12 19.05
N ARG A 17 14.98 2.65 19.62
CA ARG A 17 16.21 1.86 19.85
C ARG A 17 15.83 0.67 20.72
N CYS A 18 15.79 -0.52 20.14
CA CYS A 18 15.86 -1.76 20.91
C CYS A 18 17.23 -1.84 21.60
N SER A 19 17.34 -1.27 22.79
CA SER A 19 18.42 -1.56 23.72
C SER A 19 18.21 -2.97 24.27
N LEU A 20 18.84 -3.95 23.64
CA LEU A 20 19.04 -5.29 24.23
C LEU A 20 20.09 -5.17 25.36
N PRO A 21 19.87 -5.80 26.53
CA PRO A 21 20.85 -5.80 27.61
C PRO A 21 22.05 -6.70 27.27
N PRO A 22 23.26 -6.41 27.80
CA PRO A 22 24.45 -7.18 27.48
C PRO A 22 24.42 -8.53 28.22
N ILE A 23 24.44 -9.62 27.47
CA ILE A 23 24.68 -10.96 28.03
C ILE A 23 26.19 -11.12 28.22
N ALA A 24 26.59 -11.22 29.48
CA ALA A 24 27.92 -11.61 29.90
C ALA A 24 28.21 -13.07 29.51
N GLY A 25 29.37 -13.31 28.92
CA GLY A 25 29.80 -14.66 28.51
C GLY A 25 31.23 -14.65 27.99
N SER A 26 32.19 -14.59 28.91
CA SER A 26 33.62 -14.75 28.67
C SER A 26 33.97 -16.22 28.41
N ILE A 27 34.53 -16.54 27.24
CA ILE A 27 35.21 -17.82 26.93
C ILE A 27 36.48 -17.51 26.08
N PRO A 28 37.60 -18.25 26.27
CA PRO A 28 38.96 -17.74 26.13
C PRO A 28 39.56 -17.83 24.72
N ARG A 29 40.58 -17.00 24.50
CA ARG A 29 41.48 -17.04 23.35
C ARG A 29 42.22 -18.38 23.29
N LEU A 30 41.92 -19.21 22.29
CA LEU A 30 42.80 -20.28 21.86
C LEU A 30 43.64 -19.80 20.67
N ALA A 31 44.96 -19.84 20.86
CA ALA A 31 45.95 -19.69 19.81
C ALA A 31 45.80 -20.85 18.81
N TYR A 32 45.72 -20.51 17.52
CA TYR A 32 45.91 -21.50 16.45
C TYR A 32 47.04 -21.07 15.52
N SER A 33 47.94 -22.02 15.36
CA SER A 33 49.13 -22.02 14.54
C SER A 33 48.83 -21.79 13.06
N LYS A 34 49.78 -21.13 12.40
CA LYS A 34 49.80 -20.95 10.94
C LYS A 34 49.93 -22.32 10.26
N PHE A 35 48.85 -22.80 9.66
CA PHE A 35 48.93 -23.75 8.55
C PHE A 35 48.54 -23.04 7.25
N SER A 36 49.54 -22.83 6.41
CA SER A 36 49.38 -22.34 5.03
C SER A 36 48.80 -23.47 4.19
N TYR A 37 47.52 -23.38 3.84
CA TYR A 37 46.90 -24.22 2.81
C TYR A 37 46.12 -23.34 1.82
N SER A 38 46.65 -23.27 0.59
CA SER A 38 46.00 -22.95 -0.69
C SER A 38 44.88 -21.88 -0.66
N SER A 39 45.27 -20.63 -0.91
CA SER A 39 44.39 -19.48 -1.11
C SER A 39 43.62 -19.48 -2.45
N ARG A 40 43.93 -20.38 -3.38
CA ARG A 40 43.27 -20.45 -4.71
C ARG A 40 41.90 -21.13 -4.68
N ARG A 41 41.71 -22.23 -3.93
CA ARG A 41 40.43 -22.98 -3.89
C ARG A 41 39.30 -22.22 -3.20
N ARG A 42 39.58 -21.44 -2.15
CA ARG A 42 38.56 -20.58 -1.50
C ARG A 42 38.10 -19.44 -2.40
N ARG A 43 39.02 -18.83 -3.16
CA ARG A 43 38.70 -17.71 -4.05
C ARG A 43 37.83 -18.15 -5.23
N TYR A 44 38.12 -19.32 -5.81
CA TYR A 44 37.27 -19.92 -6.84
C TYR A 44 35.87 -20.29 -6.32
N ARG A 45 35.76 -20.82 -5.10
CA ARG A 45 34.47 -21.20 -4.51
C ARG A 45 33.64 -19.98 -4.10
N LEU A 46 34.28 -18.90 -3.65
CA LEU A 46 33.60 -17.64 -3.33
C LEU A 46 33.14 -16.92 -4.61
N ASN A 47 33.99 -16.88 -5.65
CA ASN A 47 33.61 -16.29 -6.94
C ASN A 47 32.48 -17.07 -7.61
N ARG A 48 32.48 -18.40 -7.54
CA ARG A 48 31.37 -19.21 -8.08
C ARG A 48 30.08 -19.00 -7.30
N VAL A 49 30.12 -18.83 -5.97
CA VAL A 49 28.93 -18.49 -5.18
C VAL A 49 28.42 -17.08 -5.49
N ILE A 50 29.32 -16.12 -5.75
CA ILE A 50 28.94 -14.76 -6.16
C ILE A 50 28.36 -14.77 -7.58
N GLU A 51 28.97 -15.49 -8.52
CA GLU A 51 28.46 -15.69 -9.89
C GLU A 51 27.13 -16.45 -9.89
N ASP A 52 26.95 -17.47 -9.06
CA ASP A 52 25.69 -18.22 -8.93
C ASP A 52 24.60 -17.31 -8.33
N MET A 53 24.92 -16.48 -7.33
CA MET A 53 23.99 -15.48 -6.74
C MET A 53 23.69 -14.30 -7.68
N GLU A 54 24.65 -13.87 -8.50
CA GLU A 54 24.44 -12.88 -9.56
C GLU A 54 23.63 -13.46 -10.71
N SER A 55 23.86 -14.73 -11.07
CA SER A 55 23.07 -15.43 -12.08
C SER A 55 21.66 -15.74 -11.60
N GLU A 56 21.46 -16.07 -10.31
CA GLU A 56 20.13 -16.19 -9.70
C GLU A 56 19.43 -14.83 -9.65
N LYS A 57 20.15 -13.72 -9.36
CA LYS A 57 19.61 -12.36 -9.49
C LYS A 57 19.30 -11.97 -10.94
N GLU A 58 20.08 -12.45 -11.92
CA GLU A 58 19.84 -12.22 -13.34
C GLU A 58 18.71 -13.10 -13.90
N LEU A 59 18.51 -14.31 -13.37
CA LEU A 59 17.38 -15.20 -13.69
C LEU A 59 16.08 -14.72 -13.02
N MET A 60 16.16 -14.21 -11.79
CA MET A 60 15.06 -13.54 -11.09
C MET A 60 14.79 -12.13 -11.64
N ASN A 61 15.66 -11.63 -12.54
CA ASN A 61 15.41 -10.48 -13.39
C ASN A 61 14.83 -10.91 -14.75
N GLU A 62 14.11 -12.04 -14.82
CA GLU A 62 13.05 -12.17 -15.83
C GLU A 62 12.23 -10.88 -15.76
N VAL A 63 12.27 -10.12 -16.87
CA VAL A 63 11.96 -8.69 -16.90
C VAL A 63 10.58 -8.46 -16.28
N LYS A 64 10.54 -7.90 -15.06
CA LYS A 64 9.29 -7.44 -14.43
C LYS A 64 8.52 -6.69 -15.48
N ARG A 65 7.32 -7.17 -15.80
CA ARG A 65 6.49 -6.53 -16.82
C ARG A 65 6.25 -5.09 -16.34
N PRO A 66 6.73 -4.08 -17.07
CA PRO A 66 6.65 -2.71 -16.60
C PRO A 66 5.18 -2.34 -16.50
N VAL A 67 4.84 -1.63 -15.43
CA VAL A 67 3.49 -1.10 -15.28
C VAL A 67 3.28 0.09 -16.22
N ASP A 68 2.19 0.04 -16.97
CA ASP A 68 1.78 1.13 -17.85
C ASP A 68 1.00 2.17 -17.04
N PHE A 69 1.24 3.45 -17.34
CA PHE A 69 0.51 4.56 -16.74
C PHE A 69 -0.40 5.19 -17.77
N ARG A 70 -1.68 5.35 -17.44
CA ARG A 70 -2.63 6.07 -18.28
C ARG A 70 -3.55 6.98 -17.47
N LEU A 71 -4.13 7.93 -18.18
CA LEU A 71 -5.25 8.73 -17.69
C LEU A 71 -6.54 8.15 -18.26
N SER A 72 -7.53 7.91 -17.40
CA SER A 72 -8.88 7.52 -17.81
C SER A 72 -9.91 8.54 -17.35
N ARG A 73 -11.05 8.60 -18.05
CA ARG A 73 -12.20 9.40 -17.65
C ARG A 73 -13.27 8.47 -17.09
N VAL A 74 -13.38 8.42 -15.77
CA VAL A 74 -14.37 7.59 -15.06
C VAL A 74 -15.52 8.49 -14.62
N SER A 75 -16.73 8.23 -15.14
CA SER A 75 -17.92 9.06 -14.87
C SER A 75 -17.67 10.57 -15.08
N GLY A 76 -16.88 10.91 -16.10
CA GLY A 76 -16.55 12.30 -16.43
C GLY A 76 -15.32 12.88 -15.71
N LEU A 77 -14.76 12.18 -14.72
CA LEU A 77 -13.65 12.64 -13.88
C LEU A 77 -12.32 12.05 -14.36
N MET A 78 -11.26 12.86 -14.43
CA MET A 78 -9.95 12.39 -14.85
C MET A 78 -9.21 11.68 -13.73
N THR A 79 -8.78 10.45 -14.00
CA THR A 79 -8.20 9.54 -13.00
C THR A 79 -6.90 8.94 -13.52
N GLU A 80 -5.87 8.95 -12.68
CA GLU A 80 -4.60 8.25 -12.94
C GLU A 80 -4.77 6.76 -12.66
N ILE A 81 -4.38 5.93 -13.63
CA ILE A 81 -4.45 4.47 -13.57
C ILE A 81 -3.06 3.90 -13.86
N MET A 82 -2.70 2.86 -13.14
CA MET A 82 -1.54 2.04 -13.41
C MET A 82 -1.99 0.62 -13.70
N GLU A 83 -1.59 0.04 -14.82
CA GLU A 83 -2.07 -1.26 -15.25
C GLU A 83 -0.98 -2.16 -15.82
N ILE A 84 -1.15 -3.46 -15.62
CA ILE A 84 -0.36 -4.52 -16.23
C ILE A 84 -1.35 -5.48 -16.88
N GLN A 85 -1.32 -5.57 -18.21
CA GLN A 85 -2.21 -6.46 -18.95
C GLN A 85 -1.57 -7.84 -19.11
N ALA A 86 -2.19 -8.89 -18.58
CA ALA A 86 -1.80 -10.26 -18.90
C ALA A 86 -2.27 -10.62 -20.32
N GLU A 87 -1.58 -11.55 -20.99
CA GLU A 87 -2.00 -12.01 -22.34
C GLU A 87 -3.31 -12.80 -22.29
N ASN A 88 -3.42 -13.70 -21.32
CA ASN A 88 -4.59 -14.56 -21.10
C ASN A 88 -4.99 -14.53 -19.62
N PRO A 89 -5.53 -13.41 -19.12
CA PRO A 89 -5.86 -13.27 -17.71
C PRO A 89 -6.94 -14.28 -17.31
N THR A 90 -6.68 -15.03 -16.26
CA THR A 90 -7.66 -15.93 -15.61
C THR A 90 -8.54 -15.19 -14.60
N PHE A 91 -8.09 -14.02 -14.14
CA PHE A 91 -8.81 -13.08 -13.29
C PHE A 91 -8.20 -11.66 -13.39
N TYR A 92 -8.88 -10.67 -12.83
CA TYR A 92 -8.36 -9.31 -12.68
C TYR A 92 -8.06 -9.01 -11.22
N VAL A 93 -6.96 -8.30 -10.96
CA VAL A 93 -6.71 -7.65 -9.68
C VAL A 93 -7.05 -6.17 -9.83
N LEU A 94 -8.05 -5.69 -9.09
CA LEU A 94 -8.34 -4.27 -8.98
C LEU A 94 -7.79 -3.74 -7.65
N PHE A 95 -6.74 -2.95 -7.74
CA PHE A 95 -6.03 -2.38 -6.61
C PHE A 95 -6.60 -1.01 -6.22
N ILE A 96 -7.03 -0.88 -4.97
CA ILE A 96 -7.59 0.36 -4.39
C ILE A 96 -6.60 0.96 -3.39
N PRO A 97 -6.00 2.13 -3.69
CA PRO A 97 -4.98 2.74 -2.85
C PRO A 97 -5.57 3.39 -1.59
N GLY A 98 -4.70 3.77 -0.67
CA GLY A 98 -5.07 4.47 0.57
C GLY A 98 -5.35 5.97 0.38
N ASN A 99 -5.14 6.74 1.44
CA ASN A 99 -5.15 8.21 1.43
C ASN A 99 -3.78 8.72 1.93
N PRO A 100 -2.93 9.30 1.07
CA PRO A 100 -3.19 9.69 -0.32
C PRO A 100 -3.27 8.50 -1.28
N GLY A 101 -4.27 8.49 -2.17
CA GLY A 101 -4.37 7.47 -3.21
C GLY A 101 -3.71 7.84 -4.53
N VAL A 102 -2.41 8.11 -4.45
CA VAL A 102 -1.52 8.41 -5.58
C VAL A 102 -0.94 7.09 -6.10
N VAL A 103 -1.38 6.64 -7.28
CA VAL A 103 -1.03 5.30 -7.80
C VAL A 103 0.47 5.05 -7.98
N PRO A 104 1.33 6.04 -8.32
CA PRO A 104 2.77 5.81 -8.44
C PRO A 104 3.46 5.31 -7.17
N TYR A 105 2.89 5.47 -5.97
CA TYR A 105 3.46 4.83 -4.78
C TYR A 105 3.45 3.30 -4.85
N TYR A 106 2.56 2.71 -5.64
CA TYR A 106 2.33 1.27 -5.65
C TYR A 106 3.02 0.58 -6.82
N LYS A 107 3.83 1.29 -7.61
CA LYS A 107 4.50 0.73 -8.79
C LYS A 107 5.19 -0.61 -8.49
N GLU A 108 6.13 -0.59 -7.54
CA GLU A 108 6.94 -1.76 -7.19
C GLU A 108 6.07 -2.90 -6.65
N PHE A 109 4.99 -2.59 -5.94
CA PHE A 109 4.05 -3.57 -5.43
C PHE A 109 3.26 -4.23 -6.57
N LEU A 110 2.76 -3.46 -7.54
CA LEU A 110 1.98 -3.98 -8.67
C LEU A 110 2.83 -4.86 -9.58
N GLU A 111 4.07 -4.43 -9.87
CA GLU A 111 5.03 -5.19 -10.69
C GLU A 111 5.38 -6.53 -10.01
N SER A 112 5.74 -6.49 -8.72
CA SER A 112 6.00 -7.73 -7.95
C SER A 112 4.75 -8.61 -7.80
N LEU A 113 3.55 -8.03 -7.66
CA LEU A 113 2.33 -8.83 -7.54
C LEU A 113 2.02 -9.57 -8.84
N HIS A 114 2.18 -8.92 -9.99
CA HIS A 114 2.00 -9.57 -11.29
C HIS A 114 2.96 -10.75 -11.48
N GLU A 115 4.23 -10.55 -11.08
CA GLU A 115 5.26 -11.60 -11.10
C GLU A 115 4.89 -12.77 -10.18
N PHE A 116 4.54 -12.52 -8.92
CA PHE A 116 4.14 -13.58 -7.98
C PHE A 116 2.81 -14.26 -8.32
N LEU A 117 2.00 -13.67 -9.21
CA LEU A 117 0.80 -14.30 -9.78
C LEU A 117 1.10 -15.07 -11.08
N ASP A 118 2.37 -15.23 -11.43
CA ASP A 118 2.87 -15.95 -12.61
C ASP A 118 2.27 -15.41 -13.92
N GLY A 119 1.97 -14.11 -13.98
CA GLY A 119 1.36 -13.46 -15.15
C GLY A 119 -0.09 -13.89 -15.45
N ASN A 120 -0.76 -14.59 -14.53
CA ASN A 120 -2.11 -15.11 -14.73
C ASN A 120 -3.22 -14.06 -14.55
N ALA A 121 -2.89 -12.83 -14.17
CA ALA A 121 -3.85 -11.79 -13.83
C ALA A 121 -3.47 -10.45 -14.47
N SER A 122 -4.47 -9.79 -15.06
CA SER A 122 -4.34 -8.36 -15.36
C SER A 122 -4.52 -7.56 -14.07
N ILE A 123 -3.63 -6.61 -13.82
CA ILE A 123 -3.66 -5.77 -12.62
C ILE A 123 -4.01 -4.34 -13.01
N ILE A 124 -4.94 -3.71 -12.29
CA ILE A 124 -5.33 -2.31 -12.48
C ILE A 124 -5.34 -1.64 -11.11
N ALA A 125 -4.53 -0.60 -10.93
CA ALA A 125 -4.58 0.29 -9.78
C ALA A 125 -5.27 1.59 -10.16
N ILE A 126 -6.33 1.96 -9.44
CA ILE A 126 -7.12 3.16 -9.70
C ILE A 126 -6.88 4.23 -8.63
N GLY A 127 -6.43 5.42 -9.05
CA GLY A 127 -6.19 6.54 -8.14
C GLY A 127 -7.45 7.08 -7.49
N GLN A 128 -7.26 7.80 -6.38
CA GLN A 128 -8.33 8.61 -5.80
C GLN A 128 -8.53 9.88 -6.66
N ILE A 129 -9.78 10.33 -6.78
CA ILE A 129 -10.14 11.49 -7.61
C ILE A 129 -9.37 12.71 -7.10
N SER A 130 -8.76 13.47 -8.02
CA SER A 130 -7.94 14.65 -7.71
C SER A 130 -6.73 14.39 -6.81
N HIS A 131 -6.26 13.14 -6.70
CA HIS A 131 -4.96 12.81 -6.11
C HIS A 131 -3.91 12.64 -7.22
N THR A 132 -3.85 13.63 -8.11
CA THR A 132 -3.13 13.58 -9.38
C THR A 132 -1.98 14.58 -9.40
N SER A 133 -1.10 14.45 -10.39
CA SER A 133 0.01 15.39 -10.58
C SER A 133 -0.43 16.75 -11.14
N LYS A 134 -1.59 16.80 -11.78
CA LYS A 134 -2.24 17.99 -12.35
C LYS A 134 -3.65 18.13 -11.84
N ASP A 135 -4.10 19.37 -11.66
CA ASP A 135 -5.49 19.68 -11.32
C ASP A 135 -6.38 19.57 -12.57
N TRP A 136 -7.11 18.46 -12.67
CA TRP A 136 -8.05 18.24 -13.76
C TRP A 136 -9.46 18.73 -13.44
N GLU A 137 -9.80 18.78 -12.15
CA GLU A 137 -11.15 19.03 -11.65
C GLU A 137 -11.31 20.45 -11.08
N SER A 138 -10.40 21.37 -11.47
CA SER A 138 -10.42 22.79 -11.12
C SER A 138 -10.55 23.06 -9.62
N GLY A 139 -9.83 22.28 -8.81
CA GLY A 139 -9.82 22.41 -7.36
C GLY A 139 -11.07 21.88 -6.65
N ARG A 140 -11.97 21.18 -7.36
CA ARG A 140 -13.11 20.50 -6.75
C ARG A 140 -12.62 19.51 -5.68
N LEU A 141 -13.39 19.43 -4.60
CA LEU A 141 -13.14 18.50 -3.50
C LEU A 141 -14.11 17.33 -3.59
N PHE A 142 -13.60 16.13 -3.35
CA PHE A 142 -14.35 14.87 -3.47
C PHE A 142 -14.41 14.18 -2.11
N SER A 143 -15.63 13.93 -1.66
CA SER A 143 -15.91 13.24 -0.40
C SER A 143 -15.55 11.76 -0.48
N PHE A 144 -15.45 11.12 0.68
CA PHE A 144 -15.20 9.69 0.77
C PHE A 144 -16.26 8.85 0.03
N GLN A 145 -17.54 9.23 0.11
CA GLN A 145 -18.59 8.55 -0.65
C GLN A 145 -18.42 8.73 -2.16
N GLU A 146 -18.10 9.94 -2.64
CA GLU A 146 -17.80 10.15 -4.07
C GLU A 146 -16.58 9.33 -4.52
N GLN A 147 -15.60 9.12 -3.64
CA GLN A 147 -14.51 8.21 -3.93
C GLN A 147 -15.01 6.77 -4.08
N ILE A 148 -15.89 6.26 -3.21
CA ILE A 148 -16.47 4.91 -3.31
C ILE A 148 -17.26 4.75 -4.61
N ASP A 149 -18.19 5.67 -4.88
CA ASP A 149 -19.06 5.65 -6.06
C ASP A 149 -18.24 5.61 -7.35
N HIS A 150 -17.15 6.40 -7.40
CA HIS A 150 -16.24 6.41 -8.54
C HIS A 150 -15.56 5.06 -8.81
N LYS A 151 -15.25 4.24 -7.79
CA LYS A 151 -14.61 2.92 -8.02
C LYS A 151 -15.65 1.90 -8.46
N ILE A 152 -16.88 2.02 -7.98
CA ILE A 152 -18.01 1.21 -8.46
C ILE A 152 -18.31 1.55 -9.93
N ASP A 153 -18.33 2.83 -10.27
CA ASP A 153 -18.53 3.28 -11.66
C ASP A 153 -17.41 2.83 -12.59
N PHE A 154 -16.16 2.79 -12.10
CA PHE A 154 -15.06 2.21 -12.87
C PHE A 154 -15.30 0.75 -13.23
N VAL A 155 -15.76 -0.07 -12.27
CA VAL A 155 -16.09 -1.48 -12.53
C VAL A 155 -17.17 -1.58 -13.61
N ARG A 156 -18.23 -0.75 -13.51
CA ARG A 156 -19.33 -0.73 -14.49
C ARG A 156 -18.93 -0.20 -15.87
N GLN A 157 -17.94 0.68 -15.95
CA GLN A 157 -17.51 1.29 -17.22
C GLN A 157 -16.45 0.46 -17.93
N GLU A 158 -15.44 -0.03 -17.20
CA GLU A 158 -14.28 -0.68 -17.80
C GLU A 158 -14.24 -2.20 -17.59
N LEU A 159 -14.90 -2.73 -16.55
CA LEU A 159 -14.83 -4.16 -16.18
C LEU A 159 -16.17 -4.90 -16.33
N GLU A 160 -17.22 -4.25 -16.83
CA GLU A 160 -18.55 -4.84 -17.00
C GLU A 160 -18.56 -5.95 -18.06
N SER A 161 -17.78 -5.82 -19.13
CA SER A 161 -17.68 -6.83 -20.19
C SER A 161 -16.71 -7.97 -19.87
N VAL A 162 -15.92 -7.84 -18.80
CA VAL A 162 -14.94 -8.85 -18.40
C VAL A 162 -15.67 -10.06 -17.84
N LYS A 163 -15.36 -11.25 -18.38
CA LYS A 163 -15.99 -12.54 -18.04
C LYS A 163 -15.24 -13.33 -16.95
N VAL A 164 -14.03 -12.89 -16.62
CA VAL A 164 -13.21 -13.51 -15.57
C VAL A 164 -13.45 -12.79 -14.24
N PRO A 165 -13.26 -13.48 -13.10
CA PRO A 165 -13.55 -12.91 -11.79
C PRO A 165 -12.61 -11.75 -11.42
N ILE A 166 -13.06 -10.91 -10.49
CA ILE A 166 -12.29 -9.79 -9.95
C ILE A 166 -11.85 -10.11 -8.52
N VAL A 167 -10.59 -9.85 -8.22
CA VAL A 167 -10.03 -9.82 -6.88
C VAL A 167 -9.74 -8.36 -6.51
N LEU A 168 -10.29 -7.90 -5.40
CA LEU A 168 -9.96 -6.60 -4.84
C LEU A 168 -8.72 -6.73 -3.96
N VAL A 169 -7.75 -5.85 -4.15
CA VAL A 169 -6.62 -5.70 -3.24
C VAL A 169 -6.56 -4.25 -2.83
N ALA A 170 -6.37 -3.96 -1.56
CA ALA A 170 -6.46 -2.58 -1.11
C ALA A 170 -5.50 -2.24 0.02
N HIS A 171 -5.19 -0.96 0.13
CA HIS A 171 -4.33 -0.44 1.19
C HIS A 171 -5.09 0.56 2.07
N SER A 172 -4.93 0.47 3.39
CA SER A 172 -5.44 1.48 4.32
C SER A 172 -6.95 1.68 4.15
N ILE A 173 -7.42 2.93 3.99
CA ILE A 173 -8.82 3.27 3.73
C ILE A 173 -9.38 2.61 2.46
N GLY A 174 -8.53 2.27 1.49
CA GLY A 174 -8.92 1.48 0.33
C GLY A 174 -9.57 0.16 0.72
N SER A 175 -9.22 -0.40 1.89
CA SER A 175 -9.84 -1.63 2.40
C SER A 175 -11.33 -1.44 2.68
N TYR A 176 -11.73 -0.31 3.27
CA TYR A 176 -13.13 0.03 3.47
C TYR A 176 -13.84 0.24 2.12
N ILE A 177 -13.21 0.97 1.19
CA ILE A 177 -13.76 1.16 -0.17
C ILE A 177 -14.01 -0.20 -0.83
N SER A 178 -13.09 -1.16 -0.70
CA SER A 178 -13.26 -2.50 -1.25
C SER A 178 -14.38 -3.31 -0.59
N LEU A 179 -14.69 -3.09 0.69
CA LEU A 179 -15.88 -3.68 1.32
C LEU A 179 -17.17 -3.16 0.66
N GLU A 180 -17.26 -1.85 0.43
CA GLU A 180 -18.40 -1.24 -0.27
C GLU A 180 -18.50 -1.70 -1.73
N MET A 181 -17.37 -1.85 -2.41
CA MET A 181 -17.33 -2.43 -3.76
C MET A 181 -17.79 -3.88 -3.77
N LEU A 182 -17.38 -4.69 -2.78
CA LEU A 182 -17.84 -6.07 -2.62
C LEU A 182 -19.36 -6.12 -2.42
N ARG A 183 -19.96 -5.19 -1.65
CA ARG A 183 -21.43 -5.11 -1.51
C ARG A 183 -22.13 -4.85 -2.84
N LYS A 184 -21.58 -3.97 -3.67
CA LYS A 184 -22.24 -3.46 -4.88
C LYS A 184 -21.93 -4.27 -6.14
N CYS A 185 -20.82 -5.02 -6.15
CA CYS A 185 -20.32 -5.80 -7.29
C CYS A 185 -20.04 -7.26 -6.89
N SER A 186 -20.88 -7.82 -6.01
CA SER A 186 -20.67 -9.13 -5.36
C SER A 186 -20.69 -10.33 -6.32
N ASP A 187 -21.29 -10.15 -7.49
CA ASP A 187 -21.42 -11.12 -8.58
C ASP A 187 -20.09 -11.32 -9.33
N LYS A 188 -19.26 -10.27 -9.41
CA LYS A 188 -17.95 -10.32 -10.07
C LYS A 188 -16.79 -10.49 -9.10
N VAL A 189 -16.91 -9.91 -7.90
CA VAL A 189 -15.84 -9.92 -6.89
C VAL A 189 -15.86 -11.22 -6.11
N VAL A 190 -14.79 -12.00 -6.25
CA VAL A 190 -14.66 -13.33 -5.61
C VAL A 190 -13.79 -13.32 -4.35
N TYR A 191 -12.99 -12.27 -4.16
CA TYR A 191 -12.07 -12.14 -3.03
C TYR A 191 -11.63 -10.68 -2.82
N CYS A 192 -11.38 -10.30 -1.57
CA CYS A 192 -10.89 -8.99 -1.18
C CYS A 192 -9.78 -9.11 -0.12
N VAL A 193 -8.61 -8.54 -0.40
CA VAL A 193 -7.45 -8.52 0.50
C VAL A 193 -7.16 -7.08 0.93
N GLY A 194 -7.32 -6.77 2.21
CA GLY A 194 -6.98 -5.47 2.79
C GLY A 194 -5.63 -5.47 3.50
N LEU A 195 -4.68 -4.71 2.97
CA LEU A 195 -3.34 -4.49 3.53
C LEU A 195 -3.37 -3.26 4.46
N TYR A 196 -2.91 -3.44 5.69
CA TYR A 196 -2.90 -2.43 6.74
C TYR A 196 -4.25 -1.69 6.84
N PRO A 197 -5.35 -2.43 7.05
CA PRO A 197 -6.68 -1.92 6.76
C PRO A 197 -7.10 -0.81 7.74
N PHE A 198 -7.76 0.22 7.22
CA PHE A 198 -8.41 1.24 8.05
C PHE A 198 -9.93 1.09 7.91
N LEU A 199 -10.55 0.49 8.93
CA LEU A 199 -11.97 0.08 8.91
C LEU A 199 -12.84 0.84 9.92
N THR A 200 -12.25 1.38 10.97
CA THR A 200 -12.93 2.19 12.00
C THR A 200 -11.93 3.12 12.69
N LEU A 201 -12.43 4.19 13.29
CA LEU A 201 -11.61 5.16 14.01
C LEU A 201 -11.03 4.58 15.30
N ASN A 202 -9.72 4.79 15.48
CA ASN A 202 -9.10 4.59 16.78
C ASN A 202 -9.29 5.86 17.62
N GLN A 203 -10.35 5.88 18.43
CA GLN A 203 -10.69 7.01 19.30
C GLN A 203 -9.58 7.36 20.31
N GLN A 204 -8.69 6.40 20.62
CA GLN A 204 -7.57 6.60 21.54
C GLN A 204 -6.33 7.19 20.84
N SER A 205 -6.30 7.23 19.51
CA SER A 205 -5.16 7.71 18.75
C SER A 205 -5.09 9.25 18.76
N ARG A 206 -4.09 9.78 19.48
CA ARG A 206 -3.77 11.21 19.44
C ARG A 206 -3.44 11.69 18.03
N LYS A 207 -2.77 10.84 17.23
CA LYS A 207 -2.43 11.16 15.83
C LYS A 207 -3.70 11.37 15.02
N GLN A 208 -4.61 10.39 15.02
CA GLN A 208 -5.90 10.52 14.32
C GLN A 208 -6.68 11.74 14.84
N SER A 209 -6.75 11.98 16.15
CA SER A 209 -7.45 13.16 16.69
C SER A 209 -6.90 14.50 16.17
N LEU A 210 -5.57 14.68 16.14
CA LEU A 210 -4.93 15.91 15.62
C LEU A 210 -5.21 16.10 14.13
N ILE A 211 -5.04 15.02 13.38
CA ILE A 211 -5.33 14.92 11.95
C ILE A 211 -6.80 15.28 11.67
N GLY A 212 -7.73 14.70 12.41
CA GLY A 212 -9.17 14.91 12.25
C GLY A 212 -9.56 16.36 12.52
N LYS A 213 -8.95 17.00 13.54
CA LYS A 213 -9.13 18.44 13.81
C LYS A 213 -8.63 19.32 12.67
N LEU A 214 -7.45 19.01 12.12
CA LEU A 214 -6.89 19.71 10.97
C LEU A 214 -7.80 19.58 9.73
N ALA A 215 -8.24 18.36 9.44
CA ALA A 215 -9.11 18.05 8.30
C ALA A 215 -10.51 18.69 8.45
N ALA A 216 -11.08 18.68 9.66
CA ALA A 216 -12.41 19.24 9.93
C ALA A 216 -12.47 20.77 9.72
N SER A 217 -11.38 21.47 10.00
CA SER A 217 -11.27 22.93 9.85
C SER A 217 -10.91 23.32 8.41
N SER A 218 -11.86 23.90 7.67
CA SER A 218 -11.65 24.34 6.29
C SER A 218 -10.48 25.31 6.15
N ILE A 219 -10.32 26.24 7.10
CA ILE A 219 -9.24 27.23 7.09
C ILE A 219 -7.90 26.54 7.35
N MET A 220 -7.78 25.74 8.41
CA MET A 220 -6.51 25.08 8.73
C MET A 220 -6.09 24.09 7.64
N SER A 221 -7.03 23.33 7.09
CA SER A 221 -6.78 22.42 5.97
C SER A 221 -6.32 23.17 4.72
N ALA A 222 -6.96 24.28 4.37
CA ALA A 222 -6.54 25.11 3.24
C ALA A 222 -5.15 25.73 3.46
N THR A 223 -4.88 26.24 4.66
CA THR A 223 -3.57 26.78 5.03
C THR A 223 -2.48 25.71 4.98
N ALA A 224 -2.71 24.53 5.56
CA ALA A 224 -1.75 23.42 5.50
C ALA A 224 -1.47 22.99 4.05
N SER A 225 -2.52 22.88 3.22
CA SER A 225 -2.38 22.56 1.80
C SER A 225 -1.59 23.63 1.05
N PHE A 226 -1.81 24.91 1.36
CA PHE A 226 -1.06 26.02 0.79
C PHE A 226 0.42 25.96 1.20
N LEU A 227 0.72 25.73 2.48
CA LEU A 227 2.08 25.57 2.99
C LEU A 227 2.81 24.42 2.27
N VAL A 228 2.15 23.27 2.10
CA VAL A 228 2.70 22.16 1.32
C VAL A 228 2.92 22.57 -0.15
N ALA A 229 1.99 23.31 -0.75
CA ALA A 229 2.12 23.78 -2.12
C ALA A 229 3.27 24.79 -2.32
N THR A 230 3.64 25.58 -1.29
CA THR A 230 4.80 26.49 -1.39
C THR A 230 6.12 25.74 -1.65
N LEU A 231 6.20 24.46 -1.28
CA LEU A 231 7.35 23.61 -1.55
C LEU A 231 7.58 23.41 -3.05
N ARG A 232 6.62 23.73 -3.92
CA ARG A 232 6.78 23.74 -5.38
C ARG A 232 7.83 24.74 -5.86
N ILE A 233 8.09 25.80 -5.08
CA ILE A 233 9.14 26.78 -5.37
C ILE A 233 10.52 26.12 -5.38
N LEU A 234 10.70 25.06 -4.59
CA LEU A 234 11.95 24.30 -4.58
C LEU A 234 12.12 23.51 -5.90
N PRO A 235 13.33 23.52 -6.50
CA PRO A 235 13.62 22.64 -7.62
C PRO A 235 13.49 21.17 -7.19
N ILE A 236 13.16 20.29 -8.14
CA ILE A 236 12.83 18.88 -7.86
C ILE A 236 13.95 18.19 -7.07
N TRP A 237 15.22 18.44 -7.39
CA TRP A 237 16.35 17.85 -6.66
C TRP A 237 16.38 18.26 -5.18
N ALA A 238 16.05 19.51 -4.87
CA ALA A 238 16.02 20.01 -3.49
C ALA A 238 14.82 19.46 -2.73
N ALA A 239 13.66 19.35 -3.40
CA ALA A 239 12.48 18.71 -2.83
C ALA A 239 12.74 17.22 -2.54
N ARG A 240 13.37 16.49 -3.46
CA ARG A 240 13.78 15.09 -3.26
C ARG A 240 14.71 14.94 -2.07
N TRP A 241 15.75 15.77 -2.00
CA TRP A 241 16.69 15.78 -0.88
C TRP A 241 15.99 16.08 0.46
N LEU A 242 15.03 17.00 0.49
CA LEU A 242 14.27 17.33 1.70
C LEU A 242 13.40 16.16 2.15
N VAL A 243 12.69 15.50 1.23
CA VAL A 243 11.86 14.33 1.55
C VAL A 243 12.73 13.18 2.05
N SER A 244 13.83 12.87 1.35
CA SER A 244 14.72 11.76 1.71
C SER A 244 15.37 11.94 3.09
N ASN A 245 15.76 13.17 3.46
CA ASN A 245 16.40 13.43 4.74
C ASN A 245 15.44 13.58 5.93
N THR A 246 14.13 13.57 5.71
CA THR A 246 13.13 13.80 6.77
C THR A 246 12.27 12.59 7.05
N ILE A 247 11.63 12.05 6.03
CA ILE A 247 10.65 10.96 6.14
C ILE A 247 11.00 9.78 5.24
N GLY A 248 11.83 9.98 4.22
CA GLY A 248 12.06 9.03 3.14
C GLY A 248 13.46 8.44 3.05
N ALA A 249 14.18 8.32 4.17
CA ALA A 249 15.59 7.86 4.13
C ALA A 249 15.73 6.45 3.53
N SER A 250 14.71 5.60 3.70
CA SER A 250 14.63 4.24 3.15
C SER A 250 13.70 4.13 1.94
N TRP A 251 13.19 5.24 1.41
CA TRP A 251 12.16 5.20 0.37
C TRP A 251 12.74 4.91 -1.01
N SER A 252 11.94 4.24 -1.85
CA SER A 252 12.30 4.03 -3.26
C SER A 252 12.31 5.35 -4.04
N ASP A 253 13.03 5.36 -5.17
CA ASP A 253 13.05 6.52 -6.06
C ASP A 253 11.66 6.87 -6.59
N THR A 254 10.81 5.87 -6.81
CA THR A 254 9.42 6.02 -7.24
C THR A 254 8.59 6.69 -6.15
N ALA A 255 8.69 6.26 -4.89
CA ALA A 255 7.97 6.87 -3.78
C ALA A 255 8.41 8.33 -3.54
N LEU A 256 9.70 8.61 -3.65
CA LEU A 256 10.23 9.98 -3.61
C LEU A 256 9.69 10.82 -4.77
N GLN A 257 9.62 10.25 -5.98
CA GLN A 257 9.08 10.93 -7.16
C GLN A 257 7.60 11.23 -6.99
N ALA A 258 6.78 10.24 -6.63
CA ALA A 258 5.34 10.37 -6.38
C ALA A 258 5.04 11.50 -5.36
N THR A 259 5.81 11.55 -4.27
CA THR A 259 5.71 12.62 -3.27
C THR A 259 5.99 13.99 -3.87
N CYS A 260 7.05 14.07 -4.69
CA CYS A 260 7.50 15.33 -5.27
C CYS A 260 6.59 15.83 -6.39
N SER A 261 5.92 14.95 -7.14
CA SER A 261 5.04 15.30 -8.24
C SER A 261 3.58 15.52 -7.82
N HIS A 262 3.08 14.76 -6.83
CA HIS A 262 1.65 14.75 -6.47
C HIS A 262 1.37 15.45 -5.15
N LEU A 263 2.07 15.10 -4.06
CA LEU A 263 1.71 15.62 -2.73
C LEU A 263 2.04 17.10 -2.55
N ARG A 264 2.96 17.65 -3.35
CA ARG A 264 3.26 19.09 -3.40
C ARG A 264 2.18 19.91 -4.13
N GLN A 265 1.14 19.28 -4.67
CA GLN A 265 0.06 19.99 -5.34
C GLN A 265 -0.98 20.47 -4.33
N TYR A 266 -1.42 21.72 -4.46
CA TYR A 266 -2.45 22.28 -3.59
C TYR A 266 -3.76 21.47 -3.65
N HIS A 267 -4.28 21.21 -4.85
CA HIS A 267 -5.53 20.48 -5.05
C HIS A 267 -5.47 19.05 -4.49
N THR A 268 -4.33 18.36 -4.65
CA THR A 268 -4.11 17.01 -4.09
C THR A 268 -4.15 17.04 -2.56
N MET A 269 -3.40 17.93 -1.91
CA MET A 269 -3.41 18.00 -0.45
C MET A 269 -4.77 18.45 0.10
N ARG A 270 -5.48 19.32 -0.63
CA ARG A 270 -6.86 19.71 -0.31
C ARG A 270 -7.81 18.52 -0.35
N ASN A 271 -7.69 17.67 -1.38
CA ASN A 271 -8.51 16.46 -1.52
C ASN A 271 -8.14 15.40 -0.48
N VAL A 272 -6.86 15.17 -0.19
CA VAL A 272 -6.40 14.27 0.89
C VAL A 272 -7.06 14.65 2.22
N LEU A 273 -7.00 15.93 2.60
CA LEU A 273 -7.56 16.40 3.87
C LEU A 273 -9.09 16.43 3.85
N PHE A 274 -9.72 16.76 2.72
CA PHE A 274 -11.18 16.75 2.61
C PHE A 274 -11.74 15.33 2.64
N MET A 275 -11.11 14.39 1.94
CA MET A 275 -11.41 12.97 2.00
C MET A 275 -11.28 12.48 3.44
N THR A 276 -10.20 12.83 4.16
CA THR A 276 -10.10 12.45 5.58
C THR A 276 -11.21 13.00 6.44
N LYS A 277 -11.59 14.26 6.26
CA LYS A 277 -12.70 14.85 7.01
C LYS A 277 -13.98 14.01 6.85
N THR A 278 -14.25 13.51 5.65
CA THR A 278 -15.44 12.71 5.36
C THR A 278 -15.29 11.24 5.76
N GLU A 279 -14.11 10.63 5.56
CA GLU A 279 -13.85 9.23 5.94
C GLU A 279 -13.91 9.07 7.47
N PHE A 280 -13.43 10.05 8.25
CA PHE A 280 -13.52 10.01 9.72
C PHE A 280 -14.95 10.13 10.24
N ARG A 281 -15.84 10.79 9.49
CA ARG A 281 -17.26 10.84 9.88
C ARG A 281 -17.93 9.50 9.66
N GLU A 282 -17.58 8.82 8.58
CA GLU A 282 -18.11 7.50 8.23
C GLU A 282 -17.58 6.42 9.18
N LEU A 283 -16.26 6.35 9.34
CA LEU A 283 -15.56 5.35 10.17
C LEU A 283 -15.73 5.57 11.69
N ALA A 284 -16.49 6.59 12.10
CA ALA A 284 -16.90 6.74 13.49
C ALA A 284 -17.96 5.70 13.90
N ALA A 285 -18.68 5.13 12.93
CA ALA A 285 -19.58 4.01 13.15
C ALA A 285 -18.79 2.70 13.37
N GLU A 286 -19.44 1.73 14.02
CA GLU A 286 -18.88 0.39 14.15
C GLU A 286 -18.83 -0.32 12.79
N PRO A 287 -17.83 -1.20 12.56
CA PRO A 287 -17.83 -2.08 11.41
C PRO A 287 -19.11 -2.90 11.31
N ASP A 288 -19.59 -3.11 10.09
CA ASP A 288 -20.74 -3.97 9.83
C ASP A 288 -20.33 -5.45 9.92
N TRP A 289 -20.41 -5.97 11.15
CA TRP A 289 -20.03 -7.33 11.47
C TRP A 289 -20.93 -8.38 10.79
N GLU A 290 -22.19 -8.04 10.50
CA GLU A 290 -23.11 -8.95 9.81
C GLU A 290 -22.63 -9.19 8.38
N PHE A 291 -22.38 -8.12 7.63
CA PHE A 291 -21.83 -8.23 6.29
C PHE A 291 -20.49 -8.97 6.25
N MET A 292 -19.60 -8.68 7.20
CA MET A 292 -18.30 -9.35 7.27
C MET A 292 -18.45 -10.85 7.53
N ARG A 293 -19.40 -11.29 8.37
CA ARG A 293 -19.73 -12.72 8.57
C ARG A 293 -20.29 -13.37 7.31
N GLU A 294 -21.24 -12.72 6.65
CA GLU A 294 -21.84 -13.25 5.41
C GLU A 294 -20.80 -13.43 4.28
N ASN A 295 -19.71 -12.68 4.33
CA ASN A 295 -18.67 -12.67 3.31
C ASN A 295 -17.31 -13.16 3.83
N GLU A 296 -17.25 -13.84 4.97
CA GLU A 296 -15.99 -14.15 5.65
C GLU A 296 -14.99 -14.92 4.77
N SER A 297 -15.49 -15.85 3.94
CA SER A 297 -14.67 -16.63 2.99
C SER A 297 -14.13 -15.81 1.81
N LYS A 298 -14.67 -14.61 1.57
CA LYS A 298 -14.22 -13.67 0.55
C LYS A 298 -13.26 -12.61 1.08
N LEU A 299 -13.01 -12.55 2.40
CA LEU A 299 -12.25 -11.47 3.02
C LEU A 299 -10.93 -11.97 3.61
N ALA A 300 -9.88 -11.15 3.43
CA ALA A 300 -8.63 -11.30 4.16
C ALA A 300 -8.03 -9.96 4.54
N PHE A 301 -7.35 -9.91 5.70
CA PHE A 301 -6.70 -8.70 6.20
C PHE A 301 -5.29 -8.96 6.71
N VAL A 302 -4.38 -8.05 6.41
CA VAL A 302 -2.98 -8.08 6.87
C VAL A 302 -2.73 -6.85 7.73
N PHE A 303 -2.44 -7.04 9.01
CA PHE A 303 -2.23 -5.97 9.98
C PHE A 303 -0.74 -5.73 10.25
N GLY A 304 -0.38 -4.50 10.60
CA GLY A 304 0.95 -4.15 11.11
C GLY A 304 1.01 -4.19 12.64
N THR A 305 2.19 -4.46 13.20
CA THR A 305 2.39 -4.53 14.66
C THR A 305 2.28 -3.18 15.38
N ASP A 306 2.71 -2.09 14.74
CA ASP A 306 2.65 -0.70 15.26
C ASP A 306 1.88 0.22 14.30
N ASP A 307 0.76 -0.29 13.77
CA ASP A 307 -0.09 0.48 12.88
C ASP A 307 -1.17 1.24 13.65
N HIS A 308 -1.17 2.56 13.56
CA HIS A 308 -2.16 3.40 14.21
C HIS A 308 -3.44 3.57 13.37
N TRP A 309 -3.44 3.20 12.09
CA TRP A 309 -4.61 3.22 11.21
C TRP A 309 -5.42 1.93 11.35
N GLY A 310 -4.73 0.78 11.37
CA GLY A 310 -5.30 -0.53 11.69
C GLY A 310 -4.67 -1.12 12.95
N PRO A 311 -5.01 -0.63 14.16
CA PRO A 311 -4.41 -1.13 15.39
C PRO A 311 -4.83 -2.57 15.71
N LEU A 312 -3.97 -3.31 16.43
CA LEU A 312 -4.20 -4.73 16.71
C LEU A 312 -5.46 -5.05 17.51
N HIS A 313 -6.06 -4.08 18.23
CA HIS A 313 -7.36 -4.32 18.87
C HIS A 313 -8.48 -4.57 17.82
N ILE A 314 -8.38 -3.98 16.62
CA ILE A 314 -9.30 -4.25 15.51
C ILE A 314 -9.07 -5.65 14.95
N PHE A 315 -7.81 -6.10 14.86
CA PHE A 315 -7.48 -7.49 14.53
C PHE A 315 -8.14 -8.44 15.55
N GLU A 316 -8.02 -8.15 16.84
CA GLU A 316 -8.63 -8.95 17.91
C GLU A 316 -10.16 -8.94 17.83
N GLU A 317 -10.79 -7.81 17.55
CA GLU A 317 -12.24 -7.73 17.35
C GLU A 317 -12.71 -8.54 16.15
N ILE A 318 -12.06 -8.41 15.00
CA ILE A 318 -12.37 -9.23 13.82
C ILE A 318 -12.24 -10.72 14.14
N SER A 319 -11.16 -11.11 14.83
CA SER A 319 -10.94 -12.52 15.22
C SER A 319 -12.05 -13.09 16.09
N LYS A 320 -12.71 -12.24 16.90
CA LYS A 320 -13.80 -12.63 17.81
C LYS A 320 -15.16 -12.60 17.11
N GLN A 321 -15.42 -11.54 16.34
CA GLN A 321 -16.71 -11.29 15.70
C GLN A 321 -16.92 -12.11 14.42
N VAL A 322 -15.82 -12.43 13.71
CA VAL A 322 -15.83 -13.07 12.40
C VAL A 322 -14.62 -14.03 12.25
N PRO A 323 -14.60 -15.16 12.97
CA PRO A 323 -13.44 -16.06 13.02
C PRO A 323 -13.09 -16.71 11.67
N GLY A 324 -14.00 -16.73 10.69
CA GLY A 324 -13.73 -17.28 9.36
C GLY A 324 -12.91 -16.37 8.43
N ILE A 325 -12.70 -15.10 8.79
CA ILE A 325 -11.87 -14.19 7.99
C ILE A 325 -10.39 -14.56 8.13
N SER A 326 -9.70 -14.65 7.00
CA SER A 326 -8.24 -14.85 7.00
C SER A 326 -7.53 -13.58 7.46
N ILE A 327 -7.04 -13.56 8.69
CA ILE A 327 -6.30 -12.43 9.25
C ILE A 327 -4.85 -12.82 9.56
N SER A 328 -3.91 -11.94 9.23
CA SER A 328 -2.48 -12.13 9.53
C SER A 328 -1.83 -10.85 10.03
N ILE A 329 -0.69 -10.99 10.71
CA ILE A 329 0.10 -9.87 11.22
C ILE A 329 1.46 -9.90 10.50
N GLU A 330 1.88 -8.76 9.97
CA GLU A 330 3.21 -8.52 9.41
C GLU A 330 4.27 -8.56 10.53
N ARG A 331 5.37 -9.27 10.32
CA ARG A 331 6.40 -9.54 11.35
C ARG A 331 7.85 -9.30 10.89
N GLU A 332 8.05 -8.83 9.67
CA GLU A 332 9.35 -8.56 9.06
C GLU A 332 9.80 -7.09 9.19
N GLY A 333 8.95 -6.24 9.79
CA GLY A 333 9.24 -4.85 10.09
C GLY A 333 8.78 -3.87 9.00
N HIS A 334 7.93 -4.31 8.08
CA HIS A 334 7.29 -3.44 7.10
C HIS A 334 6.17 -2.62 7.75
N THR A 335 6.15 -1.31 7.47
CA THR A 335 5.20 -0.38 8.09
C THR A 335 3.94 -0.21 7.24
N HIS A 336 2.95 0.54 7.76
CA HIS A 336 1.78 0.97 6.98
C HIS A 336 2.17 1.61 5.64
N GLY A 337 3.31 2.31 5.57
CA GLY A 337 3.86 2.83 4.32
C GLY A 337 4.65 1.80 3.50
N PHE A 338 4.27 0.51 3.46
CA PHE A 338 5.05 -0.57 2.82
C PHE A 338 5.42 -0.23 1.36
N CYS A 339 4.47 0.37 0.65
CA CYS A 339 4.59 0.82 -0.75
C CYS A 339 5.69 1.86 -0.97
N CYS A 340 6.15 2.54 0.08
CA CYS A 340 7.23 3.51 -0.04
C CYS A 340 8.62 2.86 -0.16
N THR A 341 8.73 1.54 0.05
CA THR A 341 10.00 0.80 0.01
C THR A 341 9.90 -0.37 -0.96
N VAL A 342 11.00 -0.72 -1.64
CA VAL A 342 11.04 -1.88 -2.54
C VAL A 342 10.76 -3.17 -1.75
N ALA A 343 11.45 -3.37 -0.62
CA ALA A 343 11.31 -4.56 0.20
C ALA A 343 9.88 -4.73 0.76
N GLY A 344 9.27 -3.66 1.27
CA GLY A 344 7.88 -3.72 1.76
C GLY A 344 6.87 -3.98 0.65
N SER A 345 7.10 -3.43 -0.55
CA SER A 345 6.27 -3.68 -1.72
C SER A 345 6.33 -5.13 -2.18
N GLU A 346 7.54 -5.70 -2.25
CA GLU A 346 7.76 -7.10 -2.63
C GLU A 346 7.16 -8.07 -1.61
N TRP A 347 7.40 -7.84 -0.32
CA TRP A 347 6.83 -8.64 0.76
C TRP A 347 5.29 -8.65 0.71
N ALA A 348 4.67 -7.47 0.61
CA ALA A 348 3.22 -7.36 0.56
C ALA A 348 2.66 -8.04 -0.70
N ALA A 349 3.33 -7.89 -1.84
CA ALA A 349 2.94 -8.54 -3.09
C ALA A 349 2.99 -10.07 -2.98
N GLN A 350 4.05 -10.63 -2.40
CA GLN A 350 4.20 -12.07 -2.19
C GLN A 350 3.10 -12.62 -1.26
N HIS A 351 2.82 -11.91 -0.17
CA HIS A 351 1.77 -12.31 0.78
C HIS A 351 0.38 -12.28 0.15
N VAL A 352 0.06 -11.22 -0.60
CA VAL A 352 -1.20 -11.11 -1.36
C VAL A 352 -1.31 -12.23 -2.40
N ALA A 353 -0.26 -12.47 -3.19
CA ALA A 353 -0.26 -13.53 -4.18
C ALA A 353 -0.53 -14.91 -3.56
N THR A 354 0.06 -15.18 -2.39
CA THR A 354 -0.18 -16.42 -1.62
C THR A 354 -1.65 -16.55 -1.21
N LEU A 355 -2.25 -15.49 -0.66
CA LEU A 355 -3.67 -15.48 -0.29
C LEU A 355 -4.58 -15.73 -1.51
N ILE A 356 -4.28 -15.08 -2.64
CA ILE A 356 -5.02 -15.24 -3.90
C ILE A 356 -4.91 -16.67 -4.42
N LYS A 357 -3.69 -17.22 -4.52
CA LYS A 357 -3.44 -18.60 -4.98
C LYS A 357 -4.18 -19.63 -4.11
N ASN A 358 -4.15 -19.46 -2.79
CA ASN A 358 -4.89 -20.31 -1.87
C ASN A 358 -6.40 -20.23 -2.11
N ARG A 359 -6.96 -19.02 -2.28
CA ARG A 359 -8.39 -18.84 -2.57
C ARG A 359 -8.82 -19.54 -3.86
N PHE A 360 -8.07 -19.38 -4.95
CA PHE A 360 -8.41 -20.03 -6.21
C PHE A 360 -8.28 -21.56 -6.14
N SER A 361 -7.32 -22.07 -5.36
CA SER A 361 -7.18 -23.51 -5.11
C SER A 361 -8.41 -24.07 -4.39
N HIS A 362 -8.93 -23.36 -3.38
CA HIS A 362 -10.17 -23.73 -2.69
C HIS A 362 -11.40 -23.68 -3.62
N LEU A 363 -11.55 -22.62 -4.42
CA LEU A 363 -12.67 -22.49 -5.37
C LEU A 363 -12.67 -23.59 -6.45
N GLN A 364 -11.50 -24.14 -6.80
CA GLN A 364 -11.40 -25.29 -7.71
C GLN A 364 -11.81 -26.61 -7.03
N SER A 365 -11.58 -26.74 -5.72
CA SER A 365 -11.98 -27.94 -4.96
C SER A 365 -13.47 -28.02 -4.62
N GLU A 366 -14.18 -26.90 -4.68
CA GLU A 366 -15.64 -26.82 -4.44
C GLU A 366 -16.49 -27.09 -5.69
N LYS A 367 -15.86 -27.16 -6.87
CA LYS A 367 -16.49 -27.49 -8.16
C LYS A 367 -16.29 -28.96 -8.48
#